data_AF-A0A972E7R7-F1
#
_entry.id   AF-A0A972E7R7-F1
#
_cell.length_a   1.000
_cell.length_b   1.000
_cell.length_c   1.000
_cell.angle_alpha   90.00
_cell.angle_beta   90.00
_cell.angle_gamma   90.00
#
_symmetry.space_group_name_H-M   'P 1'
#
loop_
_entity.id
_entity.type
_entity.pdbx_description
1 polymer ?
#
loop_
_entity_poly.entity_id
_entity_poly.type
_entity_poly.pdbx_seq_one_letter_code
_entity_poly.pdbx_strand_id
1 'polypeptide(L)'
;MENRKVAARRAIEGVVVSDKNAKTIVVLVETHKKHSKYGKRVKYGKKYYAHDEENAAKVGDVVTIMETRKLSATKRWRLVSIDKKAELSIKEAGAELKEELLEAETVEENKEAE
;
A
#
# COMPACT_ATOMS: atom_id res chain seq x y z
N MET A 1 -5.60 -7.06 -38.03
CA MET A 1 -6.23 -7.41 -36.73
C MET A 1 -6.29 -6.14 -35.91
N GLU A 2 -7.45 -5.49 -35.88
CA GLU A 2 -7.63 -4.26 -35.12
C GLU A 2 -7.68 -4.54 -33.63
N ASN A 3 -6.89 -3.77 -32.87
CA ASN A 3 -6.87 -3.81 -31.41
C ASN A 3 -8.25 -3.44 -30.87
N ARG A 4 -9.00 -4.45 -30.43
CA ARG A 4 -10.29 -4.26 -29.75
C ARG A 4 -10.04 -3.43 -28.49
N LYS A 5 -10.52 -2.19 -28.47
CA LYS A 5 -10.45 -1.28 -27.32
C LYS A 5 -11.27 -1.86 -26.16
N VAL A 6 -10.64 -2.65 -25.30
CA VAL A 6 -11.30 -3.24 -24.11
C VAL A 6 -11.63 -2.11 -23.13
N ALA A 7 -12.86 -2.10 -22.62
CA ALA A 7 -13.27 -1.15 -21.59
C ALA A 7 -12.32 -1.25 -20.38
N ALA A 8 -11.80 -0.11 -19.92
CA ALA A 8 -10.90 -0.06 -18.79
C ALA A 8 -11.62 -0.58 -17.53
N ARG A 9 -10.99 -1.53 -16.83
CA ARG A 9 -11.49 -2.03 -15.55
C ARG A 9 -11.36 -0.94 -14.49
N ARG A 10 -12.30 -0.89 -13.55
CA ARG A 10 -12.28 0.11 -12.49
C ARG A 10 -11.06 -0.09 -11.58
N ALA A 11 -10.35 1.01 -11.32
CA ALA A 11 -9.28 1.09 -10.34
C ALA A 11 -9.70 1.98 -9.17
N ILE A 12 -9.27 1.65 -7.96
CA ILE A 12 -9.58 2.37 -6.73
C ILE A 12 -8.33 2.37 -5.83
N GLU A 13 -8.08 3.50 -5.19
CA GLU A 13 -7.03 3.67 -4.19
C GLU A 13 -7.55 3.40 -2.77
N GLY A 14 -6.70 2.85 -1.91
CA GLY A 14 -7.04 2.64 -0.51
C GLY A 14 -5.83 2.26 0.35
N VAL A 15 -6.07 2.08 1.64
CA VAL A 15 -5.02 1.77 2.63
C VAL A 15 -5.08 0.29 3.01
N VAL A 16 -3.92 -0.36 3.11
CA VAL A 16 -3.84 -1.76 3.57
C VAL A 16 -4.08 -1.83 5.08
N VAL A 17 -5.11 -2.57 5.49
CA VAL A 17 -5.46 -2.78 6.90
C VAL A 17 -4.93 -4.11 7.44
N SER A 18 -4.79 -5.10 6.57
CA SER A 18 -4.32 -6.43 6.97
C SER A 18 -3.66 -7.16 5.80
N ASP A 19 -2.48 -7.73 6.08
CA ASP A 19 -1.67 -8.59 5.22
C ASP A 19 -1.51 -10.02 5.76
N LYS A 20 -2.17 -10.34 6.89
CA LYS A 20 -2.08 -11.64 7.59
C LYS A 20 -2.37 -12.89 6.74
N ASN A 21 -3.00 -12.72 5.58
CA ASN A 21 -3.44 -13.83 4.74
C ASN A 21 -2.47 -14.02 3.58
N ALA A 22 -2.10 -15.27 3.29
CA ALA A 22 -1.27 -15.58 2.14
C ALA A 22 -1.89 -15.06 0.83
N LYS A 23 -1.05 -14.40 0.03
CA LYS A 23 -1.35 -13.86 -1.30
C LYS A 23 -2.56 -12.92 -1.35
N THR A 24 -2.92 -12.32 -0.21
CA THR A 24 -4.18 -11.57 -0.04
C THR A 24 -4.01 -10.41 0.90
N ILE A 25 -4.35 -9.22 0.42
CA ILE A 25 -4.39 -8.02 1.26
C ILE A 25 -5.82 -7.53 1.43
N VAL A 26 -6.12 -6.98 2.60
CA VAL A 26 -7.39 -6.31 2.90
C VAL A 26 -7.18 -4.82 2.82
N VAL A 27 -7.82 -4.18 1.84
CA VAL A 27 -7.71 -2.75 1.55
C VAL A 27 -8.97 -2.04 2.00
N LEU A 28 -8.83 -0.99 2.79
CA LEU A 28 -9.92 -0.08 3.15
C LEU A 28 -9.95 1.08 2.15
N VAL A 29 -11.08 1.20 1.45
CA VAL A 29 -11.38 2.35 0.60
C VAL A 29 -12.33 3.25 1.36
N GLU A 30 -11.92 4.49 1.59
CA GLU A 30 -12.76 5.52 2.17
C GLU A 30 -13.44 6.34 1.08
N THR A 31 -14.73 6.60 1.25
CA THR A 31 -15.52 7.49 0.40
C THR A 31 -16.45 8.35 1.25
N HIS A 32 -17.07 9.35 0.65
CA HIS A 32 -18.04 10.21 1.32
C HIS A 32 -19.42 9.98 0.76
N LYS A 33 -20.41 9.72 1.62
CA LYS A 33 -21.82 9.62 1.25
C LYS A 33 -22.60 10.72 1.95
N LYS A 34 -23.56 11.31 1.23
CA LYS A 34 -24.52 12.26 1.81
C LYS A 34 -25.56 11.49 2.63
N HIS A 35 -25.78 11.86 3.88
CA HIS A 35 -26.86 11.30 4.68
C HIS A 35 -28.21 11.65 4.02
N SER A 36 -29.10 10.67 3.85
CA SER A 36 -30.36 10.83 3.09
C SER A 36 -31.26 11.93 3.66
N LYS A 37 -31.52 11.91 4.97
CA LYS A 37 -32.36 12.90 5.67
C LYS A 37 -31.68 14.25 5.88
N TYR A 38 -30.52 14.27 6.55
CA TYR A 38 -29.88 15.51 7.00
C TYR A 38 -28.92 16.16 6.00
N GLY A 39 -28.56 15.48 4.91
CA GLY A 39 -27.67 16.04 3.89
C GLY A 39 -26.21 16.26 4.32
N LYS A 40 -25.83 15.93 5.56
CA LYS A 40 -24.43 15.97 6.04
C LYS A 40 -23.58 14.97 5.26
N ARG A 41 -22.37 15.37 4.86
CA ARG A 41 -21.36 14.47 4.27
C ARG A 41 -20.77 13.60 5.39
N VAL A 42 -20.90 12.28 5.26
CA VAL A 42 -20.41 11.31 6.25
C VAL A 42 -19.37 10.41 5.56
N LYS A 43 -18.30 10.08 6.28
CA LYS A 43 -17.28 9.13 5.83
C LYS A 43 -17.85 7.70 5.82
N TYR A 44 -17.59 6.95 4.77
CA TYR A 44 -18.00 5.57 4.60
C TYR A 44 -16.81 4.75 4.12
N GLY A 45 -16.49 3.68 4.84
CA GLY A 45 -15.40 2.78 4.50
C GLY A 45 -15.93 1.45 3.99
N LYS A 46 -15.33 0.91 2.91
CA LYS A 46 -15.56 -0.47 2.47
C LYS A 46 -14.24 -1.22 2.35
N LYS A 47 -14.22 -2.44 2.89
CA LYS A 47 -13.08 -3.35 2.79
C LYS A 47 -13.15 -4.16 1.50
N TYR A 48 -12.03 -4.27 0.83
CA TYR A 48 -11.84 -5.02 -0.41
C TYR A 48 -10.72 -6.03 -0.23
N TYR A 49 -10.91 -7.22 -0.80
CA TYR A 49 -9.91 -8.29 -0.77
C TYR A 49 -9.20 -8.30 -2.12
N ALA A 50 -7.94 -7.90 -2.11
CA ALA A 50 -7.10 -7.86 -3.29
C ALA A 50 -6.14 -9.05 -3.32
N HIS A 51 -5.87 -9.55 -4.51
CA HIS A 51 -4.82 -10.52 -4.76
C HIS A 51 -3.49 -9.82 -4.96
N ASP A 52 -2.52 -10.24 -4.17
CA ASP A 52 -1.11 -9.91 -4.27
C ASP A 52 -0.39 -11.26 -4.37
N GLU A 53 0.38 -11.52 -5.41
CA GLU A 53 1.04 -12.82 -5.59
C GLU A 53 2.34 -12.92 -4.80
N GLU A 54 3.04 -11.79 -4.65
CA GLU A 54 4.36 -11.68 -4.05
C GLU A 54 4.31 -11.28 -2.56
N ASN A 55 3.14 -10.89 -2.07
CA ASN A 55 2.95 -10.28 -0.73
C ASN A 55 3.85 -9.05 -0.55
N ALA A 56 3.93 -8.22 -1.60
CA ALA A 56 4.77 -7.04 -1.63
C ALA A 56 4.22 -5.91 -0.75
N ALA A 57 2.90 -5.81 -0.59
CA ALA A 57 2.26 -4.74 0.16
C ALA A 57 2.15 -5.09 1.65
N LYS A 58 2.52 -4.14 2.52
CA LYS A 58 2.47 -4.25 3.98
C LYS A 58 1.31 -3.43 4.56
N VAL A 59 0.99 -3.68 5.83
CA VAL A 59 0.02 -2.87 6.58
C VAL A 59 0.43 -1.40 6.60
N GLY A 60 -0.52 -0.51 6.29
CA GLY A 60 -0.30 0.94 6.26
C GLY A 60 0.09 1.51 4.90
N ASP A 61 0.37 0.66 3.90
CA ASP A 61 0.67 1.12 2.54
C ASP A 61 -0.58 1.69 1.85
N VAL A 62 -0.38 2.73 1.03
CA VAL A 62 -1.39 3.24 0.10
C VAL A 62 -1.22 2.51 -1.22
N VAL A 63 -2.28 1.83 -1.64
CA VAL A 63 -2.24 0.94 -2.81
C VAL A 63 -3.37 1.24 -3.78
N THR A 64 -3.08 1.08 -5.06
CA THR A 64 -4.08 1.08 -6.12
C THR A 64 -4.46 -0.36 -6.46
N ILE A 65 -5.76 -0.67 -6.35
CA ILE A 65 -6.35 -1.97 -6.68
C ILE A 65 -7.26 -1.86 -7.90
N MET A 66 -7.27 -2.91 -8.72
CA MET A 66 -8.10 -2.97 -9.93
C MET A 66 -9.03 -4.17 -9.91
N GLU A 67 -10.26 -3.99 -10.42
CA GLU A 67 -11.20 -5.08 -10.61
C GLU A 67 -10.60 -6.16 -11.52
N THR A 68 -10.86 -7.42 -11.17
CA THR A 68 -10.43 -8.57 -11.95
C THR A 68 -11.53 -9.63 -11.96
N ARG A 69 -11.31 -10.73 -12.69
CA ARG A 69 -12.18 -11.89 -12.58
C ARG A 69 -12.22 -12.38 -11.13
N LYS A 70 -13.24 -13.14 -10.78
CA LYS A 70 -13.30 -13.80 -9.48
C LYS A 70 -12.09 -14.74 -9.32
N LEU A 71 -11.26 -14.50 -8.30
CA LEU A 71 -10.12 -15.35 -7.95
C LEU A 71 -10.43 -16.27 -6.76
N SER A 72 -11.32 -15.82 -5.88
CA SER A 72 -11.88 -16.62 -4.78
C SER A 72 -13.33 -16.21 -4.49
N ALA A 73 -13.95 -16.73 -3.43
CA ALA A 73 -15.28 -16.28 -3.00
C ALA A 73 -15.37 -14.74 -2.87
N THR A 74 -14.33 -14.13 -2.31
CA THR A 74 -14.30 -12.70 -1.96
C THR A 74 -13.28 -11.89 -2.78
N LYS A 75 -12.18 -12.51 -3.23
CA LYS A 75 -11.11 -11.83 -3.97
C LYS A 75 -11.55 -11.55 -5.41
N ARG A 76 -11.82 -10.27 -5.67
CA ARG A 76 -12.28 -9.73 -6.98
C ARG A 76 -11.44 -8.54 -7.44
N TRP A 77 -10.37 -8.25 -6.70
CA TRP A 77 -9.46 -7.15 -6.93
C TRP A 77 -8.04 -7.71 -7.02
N ARG A 78 -7.17 -7.04 -7.77
CA ARG A 78 -5.73 -7.32 -7.82
C ARG A 78 -4.95 -6.07 -7.44
N LEU A 79 -3.79 -6.25 -6.84
CA LEU A 79 -2.83 -5.17 -6.65
C LEU A 79 -2.29 -4.71 -8.01
N VAL A 80 -2.15 -3.40 -8.20
CA VAL A 80 -1.58 -2.80 -9.41
C VAL A 80 -0.33 -2.01 -9.10
N SER A 81 -0.41 -1.14 -8.08
CA SER A 81 0.67 -0.24 -7.69
C SER A 81 0.64 -0.06 -6.18
N ILE A 82 1.84 0.09 -5.59
CA ILE A 82 2.04 0.55 -4.22
C ILE A 82 2.50 2.00 -4.35
N ASP A 83 1.59 2.94 -4.06
CA ASP A 83 1.79 4.35 -4.36
C ASP A 83 2.60 5.05 -3.26
N LYS A 84 2.39 4.63 -2.00
CA LYS A 84 3.19 5.07 -0.85
C LYS A 84 3.42 3.91 0.10
N LYS A 85 4.68 3.68 0.45
CA LYS A 85 5.05 2.78 1.54
C LYS A 85 4.88 3.49 2.88
N ALA A 86 4.55 2.72 3.92
CA ALA A 86 4.37 3.25 5.28
C ALA A 86 5.62 4.02 5.76
N GLU A 87 5.39 5.17 6.42
CA GLU A 87 6.45 6.09 6.89
C GLU A 87 7.40 5.46 7.91
N LEU A 88 6.97 4.41 8.62
CA LEU A 88 7.79 3.71 9.63
C LEU A 88 9.04 3.10 9.00
N SER A 89 8.93 2.56 7.78
CA SER A 89 10.07 1.92 7.10
C SER A 89 11.14 2.93 6.63
N ILE A 90 10.78 4.19 6.40
CA ILE A 90 11.75 5.24 6.05
C ILE A 90 12.55 5.66 7.29
N LYS A 91 11.91 5.69 8.46
CA LYS A 91 12.58 6.02 9.72
C LYS A 91 13.55 4.95 10.17
N GLU A 92 13.16 3.68 10.00
CA GLU A 92 14.02 2.53 10.32
C GLU A 92 15.26 2.52 9.41
N ALA A 93 15.09 2.63 8.09
CA ALA A 93 16.21 2.69 7.15
C ALA A 93 17.09 3.94 7.32
N GLY A 94 16.49 5.08 7.69
CA GLY A 94 17.23 6.31 7.98
C GLY A 94 18.03 6.26 9.28
N ALA A 95 17.62 5.43 10.25
CA ALA A 95 18.36 5.20 11.47
C ALA A 95 19.59 4.33 11.21
N GLU A 96 19.44 3.26 10.43
CA GLU A 96 20.54 2.35 10.04
C GLU A 96 21.67 3.11 9.31
N LEU A 97 21.33 3.96 8.34
CA LEU A 97 22.32 4.78 7.62
C LEU A 97 23.00 5.83 8.51
N LYS A 98 22.31 6.33 9.53
CA LYS A 98 22.86 7.30 10.47
C LYS A 98 23.88 6.66 11.41
N GLU A 99 23.63 5.41 11.79
CA GLU A 99 24.52 4.61 12.62
C GLU A 99 25.82 4.27 11.86
N GLU A 100 25.72 3.83 10.59
CA GLU A 100 26.89 3.61 9.73
C GLU A 100 27.75 4.87 9.51
N LEU A 101 27.13 6.05 9.37
CA LEU A 101 27.86 7.32 9.24
C LEU A 101 28.61 7.71 10.52
N LEU A 102 28.00 7.49 11.69
CA LEU A 102 28.65 7.71 12.99
C LEU A 102 29.83 6.75 13.21
N GLU A 103 29.67 5.49 12.81
CA GLU A 103 30.76 4.51 12.84
C GLU A 103 31.89 4.89 11.87
N ALA A 104 31.57 5.42 10.69
CA ALA A 104 32.58 5.91 9.75
C ALA A 104 33.35 7.13 10.28
N GLU A 105 32.67 8.12 10.89
CA GLU A 105 33.33 9.30 11.49
C GLU A 105 34.27 8.90 12.64
N THR A 106 33.85 7.98 13.52
CA THR A 106 34.69 7.52 14.63
C THR A 106 35.91 6.70 14.16
N VAL A 107 35.83 6.03 13.01
CA VAL A 107 36.96 5.32 12.40
C VAL A 107 37.95 6.31 11.75
N GLU A 108 37.48 7.40 11.15
CA GLU A 108 38.35 8.46 10.62
C GLU A 108 39.10 9.21 11.72
N GLU A 109 38.43 9.60 12.82
CA GLU A 109 39.08 10.26 13.97
C GLU A 109 40.20 9.39 14.58
N ASN A 110 40.00 8.07 14.67
CA ASN A 110 41.01 7.16 15.21
C ASN A 110 42.20 6.92 14.24
N LYS A 111 42.01 7.13 12.93
CA LYS A 111 43.06 7.01 11.91
C LYS A 111 43.95 8.26 11.83
N GLU A 112 43.42 9.43 12.14
CA GLU A 112 44.19 10.68 12.18
C GLU A 112 45.01 10.85 13.46
N ALA A 113 44.72 10.04 14.50
CA ALA A 113 45.40 10.07 15.80
C ALA A 113 46.64 9.15 15.88
N GLU A 114 46.94 8.36 14.85
CA GLU A 114 48.11 7.46 14.73
C GLU A 114 49.17 8.02 13.76
#